data_AF-A0A3M1E876-F1
#
_entry.id   AF-A0A3M1E876-F1
#
_cell.length_a   1.000
_cell.length_b   1.000
_cell.length_c   1.000
_cell.angle_alpha   90.00
_cell.angle_beta   90.00
_cell.angle_gamma   90.00
#
_symmetry.space_group_name_H-M   'P 1'
#
loop_
_entity.id
_entity.type
_entity.pdbx_description
1 polymer ?
#
loop_
_entity_poly.entity_id
_entity_poly.type
_entity_poly.pdbx_seq_one_letter_code
_entity_poly.pdbx_strand_id
1 'polypeptide(L)'
;MSQVVFSSWGRQIVDNRQGGGADAASVQLKLPEHYLDEGPVSAFMGWDGLVVFDRDVDVVAMAAEYMKRVQEKYCCAKCTPGKKGTRILQDTLARIVSGHGEEQDLAIIESLSDLLQNCKCTLCMTSVTPVLDSVKYFREDYLAYIRRERKPSPAAAYHDKLTAPCTDRCPAHIDIPSYIEEIKNYRFEESLDVIRRNMPIPAVCGRVCPHPCESACRRGLVDEPISIMVLKRVASDHEWMHHKQPPMQPKPKKDKKVCIIGGGPAGASCAYYLALEGFQVTILDMLPEPGGTVAVGIPDYRMPRHLLRREYDIIRSLGVEIRFNTKVGRDVSL
;
A
#
# COMPACT_ATOMS: atom_id res chain seq x y z
N MET A 1 -9.26 -14.87 -22.36
CA MET A 1 -9.79 -15.34 -21.06
C MET A 1 -9.13 -16.67 -20.75
N SER A 2 -8.13 -16.66 -19.88
CA SER A 2 -7.52 -17.88 -19.36
C SER A 2 -8.59 -18.76 -18.71
N GLN A 3 -8.62 -20.04 -19.08
CA GLN A 3 -9.60 -20.99 -18.56
C GLN A 3 -9.36 -21.19 -17.05
N VAL A 4 -10.36 -20.90 -16.22
CA VAL A 4 -10.27 -21.13 -14.77
C VAL A 4 -10.37 -22.64 -14.50
N VAL A 5 -9.32 -23.21 -13.91
CA VAL A 5 -9.26 -24.61 -13.48
C VAL A 5 -9.98 -24.78 -12.14
N PHE A 6 -9.74 -23.88 -11.20
CA PHE A 6 -10.39 -23.86 -9.90
C PHE A 6 -10.50 -22.43 -9.35
N SER A 7 -11.57 -22.10 -8.65
CA SER A 7 -11.71 -20.84 -7.92
C SER A 7 -12.51 -21.06 -6.64
N SER A 8 -12.06 -20.48 -5.53
CA SER A 8 -12.85 -20.28 -4.31
C SER A 8 -13.21 -18.80 -4.05
N TRP A 9 -12.83 -17.92 -4.99
CA TRP A 9 -12.91 -16.47 -4.81
C TRP A 9 -14.34 -15.97 -4.51
N GLY A 10 -14.48 -15.10 -3.51
CA GLY A 10 -15.77 -14.48 -3.19
C GLY A 10 -16.80 -15.48 -2.66
N ARG A 11 -16.34 -16.59 -2.09
CA ARG A 11 -17.17 -17.73 -1.64
C ARG A 11 -17.94 -18.42 -2.77
N GLN A 12 -17.57 -18.16 -4.03
CA GLN A 12 -18.11 -18.85 -5.19
C GLN A 12 -17.13 -19.93 -5.63
N ILE A 13 -17.58 -21.19 -5.57
CA ILE A 13 -16.76 -22.33 -5.96
C ILE A 13 -16.95 -22.62 -7.45
N VAL A 14 -15.85 -22.65 -8.17
CA VAL A 14 -15.76 -23.11 -9.57
C VAL A 14 -14.71 -24.21 -9.61
N ASP A 15 -15.06 -25.42 -10.05
CA ASP A 15 -14.14 -26.56 -10.09
C ASP A 15 -14.24 -27.30 -11.43
N ASN A 16 -13.26 -27.05 -12.30
CA ASN A 16 -13.16 -27.63 -13.64
C ASN A 16 -12.03 -28.68 -13.75
N ARG A 17 -11.50 -29.15 -12.61
CA ARG A 17 -10.34 -30.07 -12.57
C ARG A 17 -10.62 -31.40 -13.27
N GLN A 18 -11.83 -31.94 -13.15
CA GLN A 18 -12.21 -33.25 -13.74
C GLN A 18 -12.75 -33.17 -15.19
N GLY A 19 -12.70 -32.01 -15.86
CA GLY A 19 -13.12 -31.88 -17.25
C GLY A 19 -14.64 -31.78 -17.43
N GLY A 20 -15.24 -30.75 -16.81
CA GLY A 20 -16.57 -30.23 -17.14
C GLY A 20 -16.43 -29.08 -18.13
N GLY A 21 -17.33 -29.01 -19.11
CA GLY A 21 -17.24 -28.16 -20.29
C GLY A 21 -16.96 -26.68 -20.04
N ALA A 22 -16.32 -26.09 -21.06
CA ALA A 22 -16.26 -24.66 -21.29
C ALA A 22 -17.67 -24.04 -21.19
N ASP A 23 -17.74 -22.84 -20.59
CA ASP A 23 -18.94 -22.03 -20.31
C ASP A 23 -19.77 -22.45 -19.07
N ALA A 24 -19.52 -21.78 -17.92
CA ALA A 24 -20.56 -21.26 -16.99
C ALA A 24 -20.05 -21.04 -15.55
N ALA A 25 -19.01 -20.24 -15.36
CA ALA A 25 -18.87 -19.35 -14.20
C ALA A 25 -17.66 -18.45 -14.43
N SER A 26 -17.90 -17.24 -14.96
CA SER A 26 -16.90 -16.20 -14.83
C SER A 26 -16.77 -15.90 -13.35
N VAL A 27 -15.56 -16.08 -12.80
CA VAL A 27 -15.24 -15.44 -11.52
C VAL A 27 -15.57 -13.96 -11.74
N GLN A 28 -16.37 -13.35 -10.86
CA GLN A 28 -16.62 -11.90 -10.88
C GLN A 28 -15.37 -11.12 -10.42
N LEU A 29 -14.23 -11.44 -11.02
CA LEU A 29 -12.94 -10.87 -10.72
C LEU A 29 -12.21 -10.64 -12.04
N LYS A 30 -12.00 -9.37 -12.38
CA LYS A 30 -11.14 -8.98 -13.49
C LYS A 30 -9.70 -9.07 -13.03
N LEU A 31 -9.06 -10.21 -13.25
CA LEU A 31 -7.62 -10.37 -13.09
C LEU A 31 -6.91 -10.06 -14.41
N PRO A 32 -5.72 -9.43 -14.37
CA PRO A 32 -4.90 -9.28 -15.56
C PRO A 32 -4.41 -10.67 -16.03
N GLU A 33 -4.47 -10.93 -17.33
CA GLU A 33 -3.99 -12.20 -17.91
C GLU A 33 -2.46 -12.32 -17.84
N HIS A 34 -1.77 -11.18 -17.82
CA HIS A 34 -0.31 -11.08 -17.74
C HIS A 34 0.12 -10.24 -16.53
N TYR A 35 1.21 -10.64 -15.89
CA TYR A 35 1.86 -9.82 -14.87
C TYR A 35 2.89 -8.91 -15.54
N LEU A 36 2.49 -7.67 -15.86
CA LEU A 36 3.33 -6.70 -16.56
C LEU A 36 3.96 -7.35 -17.82
N ASP A 37 5.29 -7.33 -17.94
CA ASP A 37 6.04 -7.91 -19.04
C ASP A 37 6.60 -9.32 -18.72
N GLU A 38 6.27 -9.88 -17.55
CA GLU A 38 6.86 -11.13 -17.03
C GLU A 38 6.10 -12.39 -17.44
N GLY A 39 5.00 -12.25 -18.20
CA GLY A 39 4.25 -13.38 -18.77
C GLY A 39 2.88 -13.63 -18.12
N PRO A 40 2.22 -14.75 -18.47
CA PRO A 40 0.86 -15.04 -18.04
C PRO A 40 0.76 -15.42 -16.56
N VAL A 41 -0.35 -15.06 -15.92
CA VAL A 41 -0.62 -15.40 -14.52
C VAL A 41 -1.22 -16.81 -14.42
N SER A 42 -0.47 -17.76 -13.84
CA SER A 42 -0.91 -19.16 -13.67
C SER A 42 -1.89 -19.36 -12.50
N ALA A 43 -1.75 -18.57 -11.43
CA ALA A 43 -2.64 -18.61 -10.27
C ALA A 43 -2.60 -17.31 -9.47
N PHE A 44 -3.63 -17.11 -8.64
CA PHE A 44 -3.79 -15.96 -7.76
C PHE A 44 -4.32 -16.42 -6.39
N MET A 45 -3.74 -15.89 -5.31
CA MET A 45 -4.15 -16.20 -3.94
C MET A 45 -4.29 -14.89 -3.15
N GLY A 46 -5.42 -14.69 -2.47
CA GLY A 46 -5.68 -13.45 -1.75
C GLY A 46 -6.75 -13.56 -0.67
N TRP A 47 -7.13 -12.40 -0.14
CA TRP A 47 -7.99 -12.25 1.04
C TRP A 47 -9.37 -12.92 0.97
N ASP A 48 -9.86 -13.28 -0.22
CA ASP A 48 -11.19 -13.85 -0.43
C ASP A 48 -11.16 -15.22 -1.13
N GLY A 49 -10.01 -15.88 -1.14
CA GLY A 49 -9.83 -17.21 -1.73
C GLY A 49 -8.68 -17.27 -2.74
N LEU A 50 -8.70 -18.32 -3.56
CA LEU A 50 -7.68 -18.56 -4.58
C LEU A 50 -8.32 -18.86 -5.95
N VAL A 51 -7.59 -18.55 -7.02
CA VAL A 51 -7.95 -18.81 -8.41
C VAL A 51 -6.77 -19.48 -9.08
N VAL A 52 -7.01 -20.61 -9.75
CA VAL A 52 -6.01 -21.40 -10.48
C VAL A 52 -6.41 -21.43 -11.94
N PHE A 53 -5.50 -20.99 -12.82
CA PHE A 53 -5.68 -21.00 -14.28
C PHE A 53 -4.94 -22.16 -14.95
N ASP A 54 -3.89 -22.66 -14.31
CA ASP A 54 -3.06 -23.74 -14.83
C ASP A 54 -3.09 -24.96 -13.90
N ARG A 55 -3.25 -26.16 -14.49
CA ARG A 55 -3.35 -27.43 -13.77
C ARG A 55 -2.04 -27.84 -13.11
N ASP A 56 -0.92 -27.34 -13.62
CA ASP A 56 0.42 -27.69 -13.13
C ASP A 56 0.84 -26.88 -11.89
N VAL A 57 -0.01 -25.94 -11.44
CA VAL A 57 0.25 -25.13 -10.25
C VAL A 57 0.21 -25.98 -8.98
N ASP A 58 1.31 -25.95 -8.23
CA ASP A 58 1.37 -26.52 -6.89
C ASP A 58 0.74 -25.58 -5.86
N VAL A 59 -0.53 -25.83 -5.53
CA VAL A 59 -1.32 -25.02 -4.60
C VAL A 59 -0.77 -25.09 -3.18
N VAL A 60 -0.18 -26.21 -2.76
CA VAL A 60 0.40 -26.38 -1.42
C VAL A 60 1.65 -25.53 -1.28
N ALA A 61 2.55 -25.58 -2.28
CA ALA A 61 3.73 -24.72 -2.33
C ALA A 61 3.35 -23.23 -2.41
N MET A 62 2.33 -22.89 -3.21
CA MET A 62 1.78 -21.54 -3.28
C MET A 62 1.24 -21.04 -1.93
N ALA A 63 0.51 -21.88 -1.20
CA ALA A 63 0.00 -21.53 0.14
C ALA A 63 1.14 -21.29 1.14
N ALA A 64 2.18 -22.12 1.10
CA ALA A 64 3.37 -21.94 1.94
C ALA A 64 4.10 -20.62 1.66
N GLU A 65 4.33 -20.29 0.39
CA GLU A 65 4.96 -19.03 -0.01
C GLU A 65 4.07 -17.82 0.31
N TYR A 66 2.75 -17.94 0.13
CA TYR A 66 1.79 -16.90 0.52
C TYR A 66 1.87 -16.60 2.01
N MET A 67 1.81 -17.61 2.88
CA MET A 67 1.88 -17.41 4.33
C MET A 67 3.24 -16.92 4.80
N LYS A 68 4.33 -17.36 4.15
CA LYS A 68 5.67 -16.79 4.37
C LYS A 68 5.67 -15.28 4.12
N ARG A 69 5.11 -14.82 3.00
CA ARG A 69 5.04 -13.38 2.68
C ARG A 69 4.15 -12.61 3.64
N VAL A 70 2.99 -13.17 4.00
CA VAL A 70 2.11 -12.59 5.02
C VAL A 70 2.86 -12.39 6.32
N GLN A 71 3.58 -13.39 6.81
CA GLN A 71 4.30 -13.32 8.08
C GLN A 71 5.55 -12.42 8.03
N GLU A 72 6.35 -12.51 6.96
CA GLU A 72 7.66 -11.83 6.89
C GLU A 72 7.57 -10.39 6.42
N LYS A 73 6.63 -10.08 5.50
CA LYS A 73 6.53 -8.73 4.90
C LYS A 73 5.39 -7.90 5.47
N TYR A 74 4.26 -8.53 5.80
CA TYR A 74 3.00 -7.79 5.99
C TYR A 74 2.44 -7.83 7.42
N CYS A 75 2.79 -8.84 8.21
CA CYS A 75 2.38 -8.94 9.61
C CYS A 75 3.15 -7.92 10.45
N CYS A 76 2.47 -6.88 10.92
CA CYS A 76 3.06 -5.85 11.78
C CYS A 76 3.38 -6.33 13.21
N ALA A 77 3.00 -7.57 13.56
CA ALA A 77 3.24 -8.20 14.85
C ALA A 77 2.68 -7.46 16.10
N LYS A 78 1.76 -6.49 15.93
CA LYS A 78 1.16 -5.70 17.03
C LYS A 78 0.13 -6.47 17.89
N CYS A 79 -0.40 -7.59 17.40
CA CYS A 79 -1.33 -8.43 18.16
C CYS A 79 -0.79 -9.86 18.24
N THR A 80 -0.97 -10.51 19.40
CA THR A 80 -0.50 -11.89 19.61
C THR A 80 -1.08 -12.88 18.60
N PRO A 81 -2.41 -12.86 18.30
CA PRO A 81 -2.97 -13.75 17.28
C PRO A 81 -2.32 -13.58 15.92
N GLY A 82 -2.07 -12.33 15.49
CA GLY A 82 -1.35 -12.08 14.24
C GLY A 82 0.10 -12.56 14.34
N LYS A 83 0.87 -12.03 15.28
CA LYS A 83 2.31 -12.33 15.44
C LYS A 83 2.63 -13.83 15.54
N LYS A 84 1.84 -14.57 16.32
CA LYS A 84 2.06 -15.99 16.58
C LYS A 84 1.26 -16.88 15.65
N GLY A 85 0.00 -16.56 15.38
CA GLY A 85 -0.86 -17.37 14.53
C GLY A 85 -0.35 -17.45 13.09
N THR A 86 0.00 -16.32 12.46
CA THR A 86 0.55 -16.36 11.09
C THR A 86 1.94 -17.01 11.04
N ARG A 87 2.71 -16.93 12.14
CA ARG A 87 4.01 -17.62 12.24
C ARG A 87 3.85 -19.13 12.33
N ILE A 88 2.92 -19.62 13.16
CA ILE A 88 2.66 -21.07 13.26
C ILE A 88 2.15 -21.59 11.91
N LEU A 89 1.25 -20.87 11.22
CA LEU A 89 0.83 -21.25 9.87
C LEU A 89 1.99 -21.31 8.87
N GLN A 90 2.88 -20.31 8.87
CA GLN A 90 4.09 -20.32 8.03
C GLN A 90 4.94 -21.57 8.33
N ASP A 91 5.27 -21.82 9.60
CA ASP A 91 6.16 -22.90 10.01
C ASP A 91 5.53 -24.28 9.71
N THR A 92 4.22 -24.43 9.93
CA THR A 92 3.46 -25.65 9.62
C THR A 92 3.45 -25.94 8.11
N LEU A 93 3.13 -24.95 7.27
CA LEU A 93 3.14 -25.12 5.81
C LEU A 93 4.54 -25.40 5.27
N ALA A 94 5.57 -24.72 5.79
CA ALA A 94 6.96 -25.00 5.44
C ALA A 94 7.37 -26.43 5.80
N ARG A 95 6.91 -26.92 6.96
CA ARG A 95 7.16 -28.30 7.40
C ARG A 95 6.49 -29.32 6.47
N ILE A 96 5.23 -29.10 6.08
CA ILE A 96 4.51 -29.94 5.10
C ILE A 96 5.25 -29.97 3.77
N VAL A 97 5.60 -28.81 3.20
CA VAL A 97 6.29 -28.71 1.91
C VAL A 97 7.68 -29.36 1.92
N SER A 98 8.34 -29.38 3.07
CA SER A 98 9.64 -30.06 3.24
C SER A 98 9.55 -31.58 3.46
N GLY A 99 8.34 -32.17 3.48
CA GLY A 99 8.14 -33.62 3.68
C GLY A 99 8.24 -34.10 5.14
N HIS A 100 8.16 -33.16 6.08
CA HIS A 100 8.16 -33.41 7.53
C HIS A 100 6.78 -33.14 8.17
N GLY A 101 5.74 -32.97 7.34
CA GLY A 101 4.38 -32.73 7.81
C GLY A 101 3.75 -33.98 8.40
N GLU A 102 2.77 -33.78 9.27
CA GLU A 102 1.94 -34.82 9.89
C GLU A 102 0.46 -34.50 9.65
N GLU A 103 -0.44 -35.48 9.70
CA GLU A 103 -1.87 -35.22 9.51
C GLU A 103 -2.46 -34.26 10.54
N GLN A 104 -1.88 -34.23 11.75
CA GLN A 104 -2.25 -33.29 12.81
C GLN A 104 -2.04 -31.82 12.38
N ASP A 105 -1.17 -31.57 11.42
CA ASP A 105 -0.86 -30.23 10.90
C ASP A 105 -2.05 -29.61 10.19
N LEU A 106 -2.86 -30.45 9.52
CA LEU A 106 -4.08 -29.99 8.87
C LEU A 106 -5.10 -29.52 9.90
N ALA A 107 -5.22 -30.23 11.03
CA ALA A 107 -6.06 -29.81 12.14
C ALA A 107 -5.54 -28.52 12.81
N ILE A 108 -4.21 -28.35 12.90
CA ILE A 108 -3.61 -27.11 13.40
C ILE A 108 -3.99 -25.94 12.49
N ILE A 109 -3.88 -26.09 11.17
CA ILE A 109 -4.24 -25.04 10.20
C ILE A 109 -5.71 -24.64 10.37
N GLU A 110 -6.62 -25.62 10.49
CA GLU A 110 -8.04 -25.38 10.72
C GLU A 110 -8.30 -24.62 12.04
N SER A 111 -7.66 -25.04 13.14
CA SER A 111 -7.82 -24.40 14.46
C SER A 111 -7.27 -22.97 14.53
N LEU A 112 -6.24 -22.65 13.74
CA LEU A 112 -5.64 -21.32 13.69
C LEU A 112 -6.55 -20.29 13.02
N SER A 113 -7.53 -20.73 12.22
CA SER A 113 -8.56 -19.85 11.66
C SER A 113 -9.27 -19.06 12.76
N ASP A 114 -9.76 -19.75 13.79
CA ASP A 114 -10.53 -19.13 14.87
C ASP A 114 -9.67 -18.17 15.70
N LEU A 115 -8.41 -18.52 15.91
CA LEU A 115 -7.45 -17.63 16.57
C LEU A 115 -7.26 -16.34 15.77
N LEU A 116 -7.08 -16.45 14.45
CA LEU A 116 -6.83 -15.31 13.57
C LEU A 116 -8.06 -14.40 13.38
N GLN A 117 -9.29 -14.90 13.59
CA GLN A 117 -10.48 -14.03 13.66
C GLN A 117 -10.41 -13.00 14.79
N ASN A 118 -9.57 -13.23 15.81
CA ASN A 118 -9.36 -12.29 16.92
C ASN A 118 -8.20 -11.30 16.68
N CYS A 119 -7.68 -11.21 15.44
CA CYS A 119 -6.66 -10.23 15.08
C CYS A 119 -7.22 -8.79 15.10
N LYS A 120 -6.34 -7.83 15.42
CA LYS A 120 -6.68 -6.39 15.40
C LYS A 120 -6.89 -5.82 14.00
N CYS A 121 -6.41 -6.51 12.96
CA CYS A 121 -6.44 -6.03 11.58
C CYS A 121 -7.04 -7.08 10.65
N THR A 122 -7.69 -6.61 9.59
CA THR A 122 -8.34 -7.48 8.60
C THR A 122 -7.34 -8.30 7.79
N LEU A 123 -6.10 -7.83 7.62
CA LEU A 123 -5.05 -8.56 6.90
C LEU A 123 -4.85 -9.98 7.47
N CYS A 124 -4.60 -10.10 8.77
CA CYS A 124 -4.35 -11.41 9.39
C CYS A 124 -5.65 -12.24 9.45
N MET A 125 -6.80 -11.59 9.70
CA MET A 125 -8.11 -12.26 9.71
C MET A 125 -8.45 -12.92 8.37
N THR A 126 -8.15 -12.25 7.25
CA THR A 126 -8.47 -12.76 5.91
C THR A 126 -7.33 -13.54 5.27
N SER A 127 -6.11 -13.43 5.80
CA SER A 127 -4.97 -14.19 5.27
C SER A 127 -5.18 -15.71 5.37
N VAL A 128 -5.93 -16.19 6.35
CA VAL A 128 -6.17 -17.62 6.54
C VAL A 128 -7.21 -18.20 5.59
N THR A 129 -8.13 -17.38 5.05
CA THR A 129 -9.20 -17.83 4.14
C THR A 129 -8.69 -18.66 2.95
N PRO A 130 -7.77 -18.16 2.10
CA PRO A 130 -7.27 -18.95 0.97
C PRO A 130 -6.49 -20.20 1.39
N VAL A 131 -5.88 -20.19 2.58
CA VAL A 131 -5.14 -21.35 3.10
C VAL A 131 -6.13 -22.45 3.49
N LEU A 132 -7.22 -22.10 4.18
CA LEU A 132 -8.28 -23.07 4.52
C LEU A 132 -8.95 -23.63 3.27
N ASP A 133 -9.23 -22.78 2.28
CA ASP A 133 -9.75 -23.23 0.99
C ASP A 133 -8.77 -24.21 0.32
N SER A 134 -7.47 -23.94 0.38
CA SER A 134 -6.47 -24.87 -0.15
C SER A 134 -6.48 -26.22 0.57
N VAL A 135 -6.58 -26.24 1.91
CA VAL A 135 -6.64 -27.48 2.70
C VAL A 135 -7.93 -28.26 2.44
N LYS A 136 -9.05 -27.55 2.27
CA LYS A 136 -10.36 -28.15 2.03
C LYS A 136 -10.48 -28.74 0.63
N TYR A 137 -10.08 -27.99 -0.41
CA TYR A 137 -10.31 -28.37 -1.80
C TYR A 137 -9.13 -29.10 -2.46
N PHE A 138 -7.93 -29.00 -1.90
CA PHE A 138 -6.70 -29.69 -2.37
C PHE A 138 -6.14 -30.62 -1.29
N ARG A 139 -7.00 -31.18 -0.42
CA ARG A 139 -6.60 -32.03 0.70
C ARG A 139 -5.67 -33.20 0.31
N GLU A 140 -5.96 -33.85 -0.82
CA GLU A 140 -5.14 -34.97 -1.30
C GLU A 140 -3.70 -34.53 -1.64
N ASP A 141 -3.51 -33.31 -2.15
CA ASP A 141 -2.17 -32.79 -2.41
C ASP A 141 -1.38 -32.62 -1.11
N TYR A 142 -2.02 -32.09 -0.06
CA TYR A 142 -1.43 -32.00 1.28
C TYR A 142 -1.05 -33.39 1.83
N LEU A 143 -1.94 -34.38 1.69
CA LEU A 143 -1.66 -35.75 2.11
C LEU A 143 -0.52 -36.37 1.31
N ALA A 144 -0.40 -36.09 0.02
CA ALA A 144 0.71 -36.57 -0.82
C ALA A 144 2.07 -35.99 -0.36
N TYR A 145 2.11 -34.74 0.11
CA TYR A 145 3.32 -34.17 0.74
C TYR A 145 3.65 -34.87 2.07
N ILE A 146 2.64 -35.11 2.92
CA ILE A 146 2.80 -35.79 4.22
C ILE A 146 3.31 -37.23 4.02
N ARG A 147 2.77 -37.95 3.03
CA ARG A 147 3.21 -39.30 2.63
C ARG A 147 4.54 -39.32 1.87
N ARG A 148 5.11 -38.15 1.57
CA ARG A 148 6.36 -37.97 0.79
C ARG A 148 6.26 -38.51 -0.65
N GLU A 149 5.05 -38.59 -1.19
CA GLU A 149 4.74 -38.98 -2.56
C GLU A 149 4.93 -37.80 -3.53
N ARG A 150 4.81 -36.57 -3.02
CA ARG A 150 4.97 -35.32 -3.78
C ARG A 150 6.14 -34.49 -3.26
N LYS A 151 6.80 -33.77 -4.18
CA LYS A 151 7.83 -32.77 -3.89
C LYS A 151 7.40 -31.41 -4.43
N PRO A 152 7.91 -30.29 -3.88
CA PRO A 152 7.60 -28.96 -4.38
C PRO A 152 7.99 -28.79 -5.83
N SER A 153 6.99 -28.52 -6.66
CA SER A 153 7.19 -28.08 -8.04
C SER A 153 7.67 -26.62 -8.02
N PRO A 154 8.77 -26.30 -8.72
CA PRO A 154 9.26 -24.93 -8.79
C PRO A 154 8.29 -24.06 -9.60
N ALA A 155 7.79 -22.98 -9.01
CA ALA A 155 7.13 -21.91 -9.76
C ALA A 155 8.17 -21.03 -10.46
N ALA A 156 7.84 -20.47 -11.63
CA ALA A 156 8.72 -19.55 -12.35
C ALA A 156 9.06 -18.31 -11.50
N ALA A 157 8.02 -17.70 -10.92
CA ALA A 157 8.14 -16.62 -9.96
C ALA A 157 6.87 -16.52 -9.11
N TYR A 158 7.02 -15.96 -7.91
CA TYR A 158 5.89 -15.58 -7.06
C TYR A 158 5.94 -14.06 -6.88
N HIS A 159 4.82 -13.38 -7.13
CA HIS A 159 4.69 -11.92 -6.94
C HIS A 159 3.68 -11.62 -5.83
N ASP A 160 3.97 -10.59 -5.03
CA ASP A 160 3.09 -10.15 -3.95
C ASP A 160 2.85 -8.65 -4.01
N LYS A 161 1.62 -8.25 -3.71
CA LYS A 161 1.22 -6.86 -3.60
C LYS A 161 0.18 -6.72 -2.49
N LEU A 162 0.57 -6.18 -1.34
CA LEU A 162 -0.39 -5.63 -0.39
C LEU A 162 -0.73 -4.21 -0.83
N THR A 163 -1.95 -4.00 -1.32
CA THR A 163 -2.44 -2.66 -1.66
C THR A 163 -3.73 -2.34 -0.92
N ALA A 164 -3.91 -1.05 -0.63
CA ALA A 164 -5.18 -0.50 -0.23
C ALA A 164 -5.76 0.28 -1.42
N PRO A 165 -7.03 0.08 -1.81
CA PRO A 165 -7.61 0.78 -2.95
C PRO A 165 -7.52 2.32 -2.83
N CYS A 166 -7.50 2.84 -1.61
CA CYS A 166 -7.27 4.27 -1.36
C CYS A 166 -5.88 4.74 -1.81
N THR A 167 -4.83 3.93 -1.63
CA THR A 167 -3.46 4.22 -2.08
C THR A 167 -3.37 4.21 -3.60
N ASP A 168 -3.97 3.21 -4.26
CA ASP A 168 -3.99 3.13 -5.73
C ASP A 168 -4.77 4.30 -6.35
N ARG A 169 -5.84 4.76 -5.68
CA ARG A 169 -6.67 5.88 -6.16
C ARG A 169 -6.07 7.25 -5.84
N CYS A 170 -5.12 7.34 -4.92
CA CYS A 170 -4.41 8.57 -4.63
C CYS A 170 -3.41 8.88 -5.78
N PRO A 171 -3.48 10.05 -6.43
CA PRO A 171 -2.55 10.39 -7.51
C PRO A 171 -1.06 10.43 -7.08
N ALA A 172 -0.79 10.65 -5.79
CA ALA A 172 0.55 10.67 -5.23
C ALA A 172 0.98 9.31 -4.64
N HIS A 173 0.10 8.29 -4.67
CA HIS A 173 0.33 6.97 -4.09
C HIS A 173 0.87 7.00 -2.65
N ILE A 174 0.37 7.96 -1.84
CA ILE A 174 0.75 8.06 -0.42
C ILE A 174 0.32 6.80 0.33
N ASP A 175 1.10 6.36 1.30
CA ASP A 175 0.77 5.20 2.14
C ASP A 175 -0.30 5.57 3.19
N ILE A 176 -1.56 5.58 2.73
CA ILE A 176 -2.73 5.97 3.53
C ILE A 176 -2.92 5.10 4.77
N PRO A 177 -2.91 3.76 4.67
CA PRO A 177 -3.08 2.91 5.84
C PRO A 177 -2.05 3.19 6.93
N SER A 178 -0.78 3.35 6.56
CA SER A 178 0.29 3.58 7.53
C SER A 178 0.11 4.90 8.27
N TYR A 179 -0.08 6.03 7.58
CA TYR A 179 -0.17 7.32 8.29
C TYR A 179 -1.43 7.41 9.17
N ILE A 180 -2.54 6.76 8.79
CA ILE A 180 -3.76 6.70 9.60
C ILE A 180 -3.54 5.85 10.85
N GLU A 181 -2.84 4.73 10.73
CA GLU A 181 -2.47 3.89 11.86
C GLU A 181 -1.54 4.65 12.82
N GLU A 182 -0.64 5.49 12.32
CA GLU A 182 0.20 6.35 13.17
C GLU A 182 -0.63 7.41 13.91
N ILE A 183 -1.61 8.06 13.25
CA ILE A 183 -2.56 8.96 13.91
C ILE A 183 -3.35 8.25 15.00
N LYS A 184 -3.84 7.04 14.72
CA LYS A 184 -4.57 6.21 15.69
C LYS A 184 -3.72 5.89 16.95
N ASN A 185 -2.42 5.77 16.78
CA ASN A 185 -1.47 5.53 17.87
C ASN A 185 -0.93 6.84 18.49
N TYR A 186 -1.52 7.99 18.17
CA TYR A 186 -1.10 9.33 18.63
C TYR A 186 0.35 9.71 18.23
N ARG A 187 0.84 9.11 17.14
CA ARG A 187 2.17 9.31 16.57
C ARG A 187 2.09 10.21 15.34
N PHE A 188 1.81 11.48 15.58
CA PHE A 188 1.53 12.46 14.51
C PHE A 188 2.78 12.84 13.70
N GLU A 189 3.95 12.82 14.31
CA GLU A 189 5.23 13.11 13.63
C GLU A 189 5.55 12.00 12.63
N GLU A 190 5.46 10.74 13.05
CA GLU A 190 5.65 9.57 12.21
C GLU A 190 4.60 9.48 11.09
N SER A 191 3.35 9.89 11.37
CA SER A 191 2.31 10.03 10.36
C SER A 191 2.70 11.04 9.27
N LEU A 192 3.21 12.21 9.67
CA LEU A 192 3.66 13.23 8.73
C LEU A 192 4.88 12.79 7.93
N ASP A 193 5.81 12.06 8.53
CA ASP A 193 6.96 11.49 7.81
C ASP A 193 6.50 10.55 6.70
N VAL A 194 5.49 9.70 6.98
CA VAL A 194 4.89 8.84 5.94
C VAL A 194 4.26 9.68 4.83
N ILE A 195 3.51 10.73 5.17
CA ILE A 195 2.86 11.61 4.17
C ILE A 195 3.90 12.32 3.30
N ARG A 196 4.94 12.88 3.91
CA ARG A 196 5.97 13.72 3.23
C ARG A 196 6.90 12.95 2.30
N ARG A 197 6.95 11.61 2.38
CA ARG A 197 7.67 10.78 1.39
C ARG A 197 7.19 11.02 -0.04
N ASN A 198 5.90 11.30 -0.20
CA ASN A 198 5.26 11.44 -1.51
C ASN A 198 4.50 12.77 -1.65
N MET A 199 4.23 13.48 -0.55
CA MET A 199 3.41 14.69 -0.54
C MET A 199 3.98 15.76 0.43
N PRO A 200 4.77 16.72 -0.06
CA PRO A 200 5.53 17.65 0.78
C PRO A 200 4.72 18.84 1.32
N ILE A 201 3.44 18.98 0.92
CA ILE A 201 2.53 20.05 1.36
C ILE A 201 1.26 19.50 2.04
N PRO A 202 1.40 18.72 3.13
CA PRO A 202 0.29 18.02 3.78
C PRO A 202 -0.85 18.93 4.25
N ALA A 203 -0.58 20.15 4.74
CA ALA A 203 -1.58 21.11 5.20
C ALA A 203 -2.53 21.53 4.08
N VAL A 204 -1.98 21.71 2.87
CA VAL A 204 -2.76 22.04 1.66
C VAL A 204 -3.62 20.84 1.29
N CYS A 205 -3.00 19.68 1.11
CA CYS A 205 -3.70 18.47 0.69
C CYS A 205 -4.62 17.86 1.77
N GLY A 206 -4.57 18.33 3.01
CA GLY A 206 -5.52 18.01 4.07
C GLY A 206 -6.76 18.92 4.09
N ARG A 207 -6.81 19.95 3.24
CA ARG A 207 -7.89 20.94 3.20
C ARG A 207 -8.57 21.05 1.85
N VAL A 208 -7.81 20.98 0.77
CA VAL A 208 -8.32 21.29 -0.59
C VAL A 208 -8.32 20.09 -1.52
N CYS A 209 -7.78 18.94 -1.09
CA CYS A 209 -7.75 17.73 -1.89
C CYS A 209 -9.17 17.28 -2.25
N PRO A 210 -9.46 16.88 -3.50
CA PRO A 210 -10.74 16.29 -3.88
C PRO A 210 -10.90 14.84 -3.40
N HIS A 211 -9.98 14.37 -2.54
CA HIS A 211 -10.03 13.09 -1.82
C HIS A 211 -10.55 11.87 -2.62
N PRO A 212 -10.00 11.58 -3.82
CA PRO A 212 -10.47 10.45 -4.63
C PRO A 212 -10.23 9.09 -3.95
N CYS A 213 -9.27 9.05 -3.01
CA CYS A 213 -8.98 7.92 -2.15
C CYS A 213 -10.14 7.53 -1.22
N GLU A 214 -10.99 8.48 -0.81
CA GLU A 214 -12.14 8.21 0.05
C GLU A 214 -13.24 7.49 -0.73
N SER A 215 -13.45 7.83 -2.01
CA SER A 215 -14.39 7.14 -2.88
C SER A 215 -14.03 5.67 -3.15
N ALA A 216 -12.75 5.30 -3.03
CA ALA A 216 -12.29 3.92 -3.17
C ALA A 216 -12.17 3.19 -1.82
N CYS A 217 -12.50 3.84 -0.69
CA CYS A 217 -12.28 3.27 0.63
C CYS A 217 -13.19 2.06 0.87
N ARG A 218 -12.60 0.88 1.13
CA ARG A 218 -13.35 -0.35 1.45
C ARG A 218 -14.22 -0.24 2.70
N ARG A 219 -13.94 0.70 3.61
CA ARG A 219 -14.77 0.90 4.81
C ARG A 219 -16.20 1.31 4.45
N GLY A 220 -16.39 2.02 3.32
CA GLY A 220 -17.70 2.34 2.79
C GLY A 220 -18.56 1.13 2.36
N LEU A 221 -17.99 -0.08 2.34
CA LEU A 221 -18.77 -1.33 2.16
C LEU A 221 -19.43 -1.81 3.46
N VAL A 222 -19.03 -1.25 4.60
CA VAL A 222 -19.55 -1.59 5.93
C VAL A 222 -20.41 -0.44 6.46
N ASP A 223 -19.86 0.77 6.46
CA ASP A 223 -20.55 1.99 6.88
C ASP A 223 -20.13 3.18 5.99
N GLU A 224 -19.21 4.03 6.44
CA GLU A 224 -18.78 5.24 5.74
C GLU A 224 -17.27 5.19 5.42
N PRO A 225 -16.84 5.79 4.29
CA PRO A 225 -15.42 5.96 4.01
C PRO A 225 -14.70 6.67 5.16
N ILE A 226 -13.43 6.29 5.36
CA ILE A 226 -12.58 7.00 6.31
C ILE A 226 -12.33 8.43 5.77
N SER A 227 -12.40 9.44 6.64
CA SER A 227 -12.08 10.84 6.33
C SER A 227 -10.57 11.08 6.15
N ILE A 228 -9.99 10.43 5.13
CA ILE A 228 -8.56 10.37 4.81
C ILE A 228 -7.94 11.78 4.68
N MET A 229 -8.63 12.70 4.02
CA MET A 229 -8.17 14.09 3.86
C MET A 229 -8.11 14.81 5.21
N VAL A 230 -9.16 14.67 6.03
CA VAL A 230 -9.22 15.34 7.34
C VAL A 230 -8.16 14.78 8.28
N LEU A 231 -7.94 13.46 8.29
CA LEU A 231 -6.86 12.85 9.09
C LEU A 231 -5.48 13.38 8.71
N LYS A 232 -5.22 13.61 7.43
CA LYS A 232 -3.99 14.28 6.97
C LYS A 232 -3.86 15.70 7.53
N ARG A 233 -4.97 16.46 7.54
CA ARG A 233 -5.02 17.77 8.18
C ARG A 233 -4.74 17.67 9.68
N VAL A 234 -5.29 16.68 10.39
CA VAL A 234 -5.05 16.50 11.84
C VAL A 234 -3.56 16.37 12.12
N ALA A 235 -2.85 15.50 11.38
CA ALA A 235 -1.41 15.34 11.56
C ALA A 235 -0.64 16.64 11.29
N SER A 236 -0.98 17.35 10.21
CA SER A 236 -0.35 18.64 9.87
C SER A 236 -0.65 19.76 10.88
N ASP A 237 -1.88 19.83 11.37
CA ASP A 237 -2.31 20.86 12.32
C ASP A 237 -1.68 20.60 13.70
N HIS A 238 -1.52 19.32 14.10
CA HIS A 238 -0.81 18.95 15.32
C HIS A 238 0.64 19.47 15.29
N GLU A 239 1.37 19.26 14.20
CA GLU A 239 2.74 19.77 14.08
C GLU A 239 2.80 21.31 14.18
N TRP A 240 1.83 22.00 13.59
CA TRP A 240 1.73 23.47 13.68
C TRP A 240 1.43 23.94 15.11
N MET A 241 0.40 23.38 15.75
CA MET A 241 -0.05 23.77 17.09
C MET A 241 0.98 23.47 18.17
N HIS A 242 1.81 22.43 17.98
CA HIS A 242 2.86 22.04 18.92
C HIS A 242 4.24 22.60 18.56
N HIS A 243 4.32 23.53 17.59
CA HIS A 243 5.58 24.15 17.15
C HIS A 243 6.68 23.14 16.80
N LYS A 244 6.28 21.98 16.28
CA LYS A 244 7.20 20.91 15.87
C LYS A 244 7.83 21.27 14.53
N GLN A 245 9.11 20.98 14.39
CA GLN A 245 9.81 21.07 13.11
C GLN A 245 9.88 19.68 12.48
N PRO A 246 9.67 19.57 11.16
CA PRO A 246 9.85 18.30 10.46
C PRO A 246 11.29 17.80 10.64
N PRO A 247 11.50 16.50 10.94
CA PRO A 247 12.84 15.91 11.07
C PRO A 247 13.47 15.67 9.69
N MET A 248 13.60 16.73 8.89
CA MET A 248 14.17 16.63 7.55
C MET A 248 15.69 16.63 7.65
N GLN A 249 16.31 15.61 7.09
CA GLN A 249 17.77 15.49 7.03
C GLN A 249 18.22 15.49 5.56
N PRO A 250 18.58 16.66 5.01
CA PRO A 250 19.17 16.74 3.68
C PRO A 250 20.45 15.92 3.59
N LYS A 251 20.67 15.28 2.43
CA LYS A 251 21.94 14.67 2.07
C LYS A 251 23.05 15.75 1.97
N PRO A 252 24.33 15.36 1.98
CA PRO A 252 25.44 16.29 1.77
C PRO A 252 25.24 17.14 0.51
N LYS A 253 25.61 18.43 0.62
CA LYS A 253 25.44 19.40 -0.47
C LYS A 253 26.22 18.96 -1.72
N LYS A 254 25.60 19.19 -2.88
CA LYS A 254 26.19 19.00 -4.20
C LYS A 254 26.59 20.35 -4.79
N ASP A 255 27.62 20.34 -5.64
CA ASP A 255 28.09 21.53 -6.38
C ASP A 255 27.26 21.82 -7.64
N LYS A 256 25.96 21.51 -7.59
CA LYS A 256 25.01 21.76 -8.69
C LYS A 256 23.88 22.64 -8.20
N LYS A 257 23.54 23.64 -9.01
CA LYS A 257 22.43 24.57 -8.78
C LYS A 257 21.26 24.23 -9.68
N VAL A 258 20.04 24.33 -9.15
CA VAL A 258 18.80 24.10 -9.88
C VAL A 258 17.90 25.31 -9.71
N CYS A 259 17.42 25.85 -10.83
CA CYS A 259 16.42 26.93 -10.85
C CYS A 259 15.07 26.34 -11.22
N ILE A 260 14.03 26.66 -10.44
CA ILE A 260 12.64 26.24 -10.66
C ILE A 260 11.81 27.48 -10.97
N ILE A 261 11.03 27.41 -12.04
CA ILE A 261 10.15 28.51 -12.47
C ILE A 261 8.73 28.21 -12.01
N GLY A 262 8.22 29.03 -11.11
CA GLY A 262 6.92 28.90 -10.46
C GLY A 262 7.01 28.28 -9.07
N GLY A 263 6.50 29.01 -8.09
CA GLY A 263 6.32 28.62 -6.68
C GLY A 263 4.91 28.13 -6.39
N GLY A 264 4.29 27.43 -7.35
CA GLY A 264 3.07 26.65 -7.12
C GLY A 264 3.37 25.26 -6.53
N PRO A 265 2.34 24.41 -6.33
CA PRO A 265 2.49 23.08 -5.73
C PRO A 265 3.54 22.19 -6.41
N ALA A 266 3.63 22.25 -7.74
CA ALA A 266 4.62 21.49 -8.51
C ALA A 266 6.06 21.95 -8.21
N GLY A 267 6.30 23.27 -8.26
CA GLY A 267 7.62 23.84 -7.99
C GLY A 267 8.05 23.64 -6.54
N ALA A 268 7.12 23.81 -5.59
CA ALA A 268 7.33 23.52 -4.17
C ALA A 268 7.72 22.05 -3.93
N SER A 269 7.02 21.12 -4.59
CA SER A 269 7.30 19.69 -4.45
C SER A 269 8.66 19.31 -5.06
N CYS A 270 8.97 19.85 -6.25
CA CYS A 270 10.25 19.66 -6.89
C CYS A 270 11.40 20.19 -6.02
N ALA A 271 11.25 21.40 -5.48
CA ALA A 271 12.25 22.03 -4.64
C ALA A 271 12.51 21.24 -3.35
N TYR A 272 11.44 20.76 -2.71
CA TYR A 272 11.51 19.93 -1.51
C TYR A 272 12.40 18.70 -1.72
N TYR A 273 12.10 17.88 -2.73
CA TYR A 273 12.85 16.65 -2.98
C TYR A 273 14.29 16.92 -3.44
N LEU A 274 14.51 17.93 -4.29
CA LEU A 274 15.86 18.30 -4.72
C LEU A 274 16.71 18.82 -3.56
N ALA A 275 16.14 19.60 -2.64
CA ALA A 275 16.84 20.08 -1.46
C ALA A 275 17.22 18.92 -0.52
N LEU A 276 16.32 17.95 -0.32
CA LEU A 276 16.64 16.72 0.43
C LEU A 276 17.77 15.91 -0.22
N GLU A 277 17.89 15.93 -1.54
CA GLU A 277 18.98 15.30 -2.28
C GLU A 277 20.29 16.11 -2.28
N GLY A 278 20.35 17.24 -1.56
CA GLY A 278 21.54 18.08 -1.38
C GLY A 278 21.77 19.09 -2.50
N PHE A 279 20.82 19.29 -3.43
CA PHE A 279 20.97 20.31 -4.48
C PHE A 279 20.72 21.72 -3.93
N GLN A 280 21.42 22.70 -4.50
CA GLN A 280 21.15 24.12 -4.23
C GLN A 280 20.01 24.59 -5.12
N VAL A 281 18.83 24.85 -4.53
CA VAL A 281 17.61 25.14 -5.28
C VAL A 281 17.17 26.59 -5.09
N THR A 282 16.83 27.25 -6.19
CA THR A 282 16.17 28.57 -6.20
C THR A 282 14.85 28.46 -6.95
N ILE A 283 13.75 28.93 -6.34
CA ILE A 283 12.45 29.09 -6.98
C ILE A 283 12.28 30.56 -7.38
N LEU A 284 11.89 30.82 -8.62
CA LEU A 284 11.47 32.13 -9.11
C LEU A 284 9.95 32.12 -9.35
N ASP A 285 9.21 33.04 -8.75
CA ASP A 285 7.77 33.20 -8.98
C ASP A 285 7.43 34.66 -9.26
N MET A 286 6.51 34.90 -10.21
CA MET A 286 6.03 36.22 -10.56
C MET A 286 5.07 36.81 -9.52
N LEU A 287 4.41 35.96 -8.73
CA LEU A 287 3.50 36.37 -7.67
C LEU A 287 4.29 36.87 -6.44
N PRO A 288 3.68 37.76 -5.63
CA PRO A 288 4.31 38.27 -4.41
C PRO A 288 4.27 37.28 -3.24
N GLU A 289 3.56 36.15 -3.38
CA GLU A 289 3.34 35.17 -2.31
C GLU A 289 3.44 33.72 -2.81
N PRO A 290 3.80 32.76 -1.93
CA PRO A 290 3.93 31.36 -2.32
C PRO A 290 2.59 30.68 -2.53
N GLY A 291 2.55 29.66 -3.39
CA GLY A 291 1.39 28.78 -3.55
C GLY A 291 0.78 28.77 -4.93
N GLY A 292 1.17 29.68 -5.83
CA GLY A 292 0.61 29.77 -7.17
C GLY A 292 -0.93 29.81 -7.15
N THR A 293 -1.57 28.93 -7.90
CA THR A 293 -3.03 28.80 -7.95
C THR A 293 -3.67 28.53 -6.58
N VAL A 294 -2.97 27.88 -5.64
CA VAL A 294 -3.49 27.68 -4.27
C VAL A 294 -3.62 29.02 -3.55
N ALA A 295 -2.68 29.94 -3.78
CA ALA A 295 -2.67 31.27 -3.18
C ALA A 295 -3.67 32.23 -3.84
N VAL A 296 -3.84 32.18 -5.17
CA VAL A 296 -4.70 33.17 -5.86
C VAL A 296 -6.10 32.66 -6.19
N GLY A 297 -6.29 31.34 -6.26
CA GLY A 297 -7.57 30.73 -6.66
C GLY A 297 -8.42 30.22 -5.48
N ILE A 298 -7.79 29.71 -4.41
CA ILE A 298 -8.52 29.13 -3.29
C ILE A 298 -8.77 30.19 -2.21
N PRO A 299 -10.03 30.40 -1.76
CA PRO A 299 -10.34 31.34 -0.70
C PRO A 299 -9.67 30.99 0.64
N ASP A 300 -9.37 32.02 1.44
CA ASP A 300 -8.65 31.89 2.72
C ASP A 300 -9.40 31.00 3.74
N TYR A 301 -10.73 31.04 3.78
CA TYR A 301 -11.52 30.19 4.67
C TYR A 301 -11.37 28.68 4.36
N ARG A 302 -11.00 28.31 3.13
CA ARG A 302 -10.75 26.92 2.73
C ARG A 302 -9.27 26.57 2.85
N MET A 303 -8.38 27.49 2.49
CA MET A 303 -6.94 27.34 2.64
C MET A 303 -6.34 28.59 3.29
N PRO A 304 -6.16 28.60 4.63
CA PRO A 304 -5.64 29.77 5.32
C PRO A 304 -4.22 30.13 4.86
N ARG A 305 -3.99 31.40 4.52
CA ARG A 305 -2.72 31.89 3.97
C ARG A 305 -1.54 31.64 4.91
N HIS A 306 -1.75 31.73 6.22
CA HIS A 306 -0.68 31.48 7.20
C HIS A 306 -0.20 30.02 7.18
N LEU A 307 -1.10 29.06 6.97
CA LEU A 307 -0.74 27.63 6.84
C LEU A 307 -0.08 27.34 5.50
N LEU A 308 -0.51 28.02 4.44
CA LEU A 308 0.16 27.93 3.14
C LEU A 308 1.59 28.44 3.22
N ARG A 309 1.80 29.61 3.83
CA ARG A 309 3.15 30.18 4.04
C ARG A 309 4.03 29.26 4.88
N ARG A 310 3.48 28.66 5.94
CA ARG A 310 4.19 27.69 6.78
C ARG A 310 4.77 26.51 5.97
N GLU A 311 4.02 25.96 5.02
CA GLU A 311 4.54 24.88 4.16
C GLU A 311 5.76 25.33 3.33
N TYR A 312 5.77 26.58 2.87
CA TYR A 312 6.91 27.12 2.13
C TYR A 312 8.06 27.52 3.06
N ASP A 313 7.79 27.88 4.31
CA ASP A 313 8.82 28.12 5.32
C ASP A 313 9.52 26.81 5.71
N ILE A 314 8.80 25.68 5.73
CA ILE A 314 9.38 24.34 5.85
C ILE A 314 10.31 24.05 4.66
N ILE A 315 9.88 24.35 3.43
CA ILE A 315 10.74 24.16 2.26
C ILE A 315 11.98 25.06 2.32
N ARG A 316 11.84 26.31 2.77
CA ARG A 316 12.96 27.24 2.98
C ARG A 316 13.94 26.77 4.05
N SER A 317 13.47 26.09 5.10
CA SER A 317 14.38 25.57 6.14
C SER A 317 15.32 24.49 5.62
N LEU A 318 15.03 23.88 4.46
CA LEU A 318 15.94 23.01 3.71
C LEU A 318 17.05 23.76 2.96
N GLY A 319 17.07 25.10 3.01
CA GLY A 319 18.00 25.94 2.28
C GLY A 319 17.55 26.32 0.87
N VAL A 320 16.27 26.12 0.54
CA VAL A 320 15.68 26.56 -0.73
C VAL A 320 15.50 28.07 -0.71
N GLU A 321 16.06 28.76 -1.70
CA GLU A 321 15.82 30.18 -1.93
C GLU A 321 14.53 30.38 -2.73
N ILE A 322 13.68 31.32 -2.34
CA ILE A 322 12.44 31.63 -3.07
C ILE A 322 12.38 33.12 -3.34
N ARG A 323 12.43 33.50 -4.62
CA ARG A 323 12.36 34.89 -5.10
C ARG A 323 10.99 35.15 -5.72
N PHE A 324 10.19 35.93 -5.01
CA PHE A 324 8.91 36.43 -5.50
C PHE A 324 9.08 37.64 -6.41
N ASN A 325 7.97 38.07 -7.05
CA ASN A 325 7.95 39.21 -7.97
C ASN A 325 8.99 39.11 -9.11
N THR A 326 9.30 37.90 -9.55
CA THR A 326 10.30 37.65 -10.61
C THR A 326 9.63 36.95 -11.79
N LYS A 327 9.40 37.68 -12.88
CA LYS A 327 8.83 37.15 -14.12
C LYS A 327 9.95 36.76 -15.08
N VAL A 328 10.17 35.45 -15.24
CA VAL A 328 11.11 34.92 -16.23
C VAL A 328 10.68 35.31 -17.64
N GLY A 329 11.65 35.69 -18.48
CA GLY A 329 11.42 36.26 -19.81
C GLY A 329 11.24 37.77 -19.82
N ARG A 330 11.05 38.42 -18.65
CA ARG A 330 11.04 39.88 -18.51
C ARG A 330 12.16 40.37 -17.59
N ASP A 331 12.20 39.84 -16.37
CA ASP A 331 13.12 40.30 -15.32
C ASP A 331 14.42 39.49 -15.30
N VAL A 332 14.35 38.23 -15.77
CA VAL A 332 15.49 37.29 -15.86
C VAL A 332 15.38 36.49 -17.15
N SER A 333 16.48 36.28 -17.87
CA SER A 333 16.57 35.41 -19.06
C SER A 333 16.87 33.95 -18.68
N LEU A 334 16.53 33.01 -19.56
CA LEU A 334 16.84 31.58 -19.41
C LEU A 334 18.30 31.25 -19.75
#